data_AF-A0AAW6UAX1-F1
#
_entry.id   AF-A0AAW6UAX1-F1
#
_cell.length_a   1.000
_cell.length_b   1.000
_cell.length_c   1.000
_cell.angle_alpha   90.00
_cell.angle_beta   90.00
_cell.angle_gamma   90.00
#
_symmetry.space_group_name_H-M   'P 1'
#
loop_
_entity.id
_entity.type
_entity.pdbx_description
1 polymer ?
#
loop_
_entity_poly.entity_id
_entity_poly.type
_entity_poly.pdbx_seq_one_letter_code
_entity_poly.pdbx_strand_id
1 'polypeptide(L)'
;MNVLTWLKQGDPVIARLVNKYLLDQDVKYIDDGYIQKYIHLYDSESKRWGHGIYSPKWISTHYTLLELKYMEIDPMHNVYHEAVKNLVDHLWIDEKPKKGQRQQDMCIVGMLIQLVTYANIHEQRNPRMMDYILDHQFDDGGWNCQWDSGRNPKISSVHTTISVLEGLHEFVKNNYTYRLEDVKKAIQQGIECLLSRDVILNKKSKQPLHPSMVKYHYPPRWKYDYLRVLELLADMKYPYDQRLNQVMTILLNNIKDGRLKRGTQIPGLIHFQLEMTTYGRFNTLRALKVLKHYRPDVYQTCIHNELKGE
;
A
#
# COMPACT_ATOMS: atom_id res chain seq x y z
N MET A 1 0.59 -14.69 27.43
CA MET A 1 0.56 -14.87 25.95
C MET A 1 1.52 -13.89 25.30
N ASN A 2 2.29 -14.27 24.27
CA ASN A 2 3.16 -13.32 23.53
C ASN A 2 2.44 -12.73 22.31
N VAL A 3 3.05 -11.72 21.66
CA VAL A 3 2.42 -11.02 20.52
C VAL A 3 2.19 -11.92 19.30
N LEU A 4 3.05 -12.91 19.06
CA LEU A 4 2.92 -13.81 17.91
C LEU A 4 1.68 -14.69 18.06
N THR A 5 1.48 -15.26 19.25
CA THR A 5 0.28 -16.04 19.57
C THR A 5 -0.97 -15.16 19.47
N TRP A 6 -0.94 -13.93 19.99
CA TRP A 6 -2.06 -12.98 19.90
C TRP A 6 -2.41 -12.62 18.44
N LEU A 7 -1.40 -12.39 17.59
CA LEU A 7 -1.64 -12.13 16.17
C LEU A 7 -2.28 -13.34 15.49
N LYS A 8 -1.77 -14.56 15.76
CA LYS A 8 -2.25 -15.81 15.15
C LYS A 8 -3.65 -16.23 15.61
N GLN A 9 -4.13 -15.75 16.75
CA GLN A 9 -5.53 -15.91 17.18
C GLN A 9 -6.51 -14.97 16.45
N GLY A 10 -6.00 -14.06 15.61
CA GLY A 10 -6.83 -13.17 14.80
C GLY A 10 -7.49 -13.87 13.61
N ASP A 11 -7.88 -13.07 12.62
CA ASP A 11 -8.38 -13.58 11.35
C ASP A 11 -7.34 -14.50 10.67
N PRO A 12 -7.77 -15.58 9.97
CA PRO A 12 -6.88 -16.49 9.24
C PRO A 12 -5.88 -15.79 8.31
N VAL A 13 -6.24 -14.64 7.72
CA VAL A 13 -5.33 -13.81 6.92
C VAL A 13 -4.13 -13.36 7.74
N ILE A 14 -4.35 -12.84 8.96
CA ILE A 14 -3.27 -12.39 9.84
C ILE A 14 -2.37 -13.57 10.22
N ALA A 15 -2.96 -14.70 10.61
CA ALA A 15 -2.19 -15.87 11.02
C ALA A 15 -1.27 -16.36 9.89
N ARG A 16 -1.77 -16.39 8.65
CA ARG A 16 -0.98 -16.73 7.46
C ARG A 16 0.15 -15.74 7.24
N LEU A 17 -0.13 -14.44 7.26
CA LEU A 17 0.90 -13.42 7.02
C LEU A 17 1.95 -13.37 8.13
N VAL A 18 1.60 -13.70 9.38
CA VAL A 18 2.55 -13.83 10.50
C VAL A 18 3.50 -15.00 10.25
N ASN A 19 2.97 -16.18 9.92
CA ASN A 19 3.80 -17.35 9.62
C ASN A 19 4.73 -17.05 8.43
N LYS A 20 4.22 -16.40 7.37
CA LYS A 20 5.01 -16.03 6.18
C LYS A 20 6.11 -15.02 6.48
N TYR A 21 5.77 -13.88 7.08
CA TYR A 21 6.67 -12.72 7.15
C TYR A 21 7.44 -12.57 8.45
N LEU A 22 6.85 -13.02 9.57
CA LEU A 22 7.51 -12.92 10.87
C LEU A 22 8.27 -14.20 11.20
N LEU A 23 7.74 -15.37 10.82
CA LEU A 23 8.35 -16.67 11.10
C LEU A 23 9.07 -17.31 9.91
N ASP A 24 9.04 -16.67 8.74
CA ASP A 24 9.69 -17.15 7.50
C ASP A 24 9.29 -18.59 7.11
N GLN A 25 8.03 -18.95 7.39
CA GLN A 25 7.47 -20.26 7.08
C GLN A 25 6.81 -20.26 5.71
N ASP A 26 6.93 -21.39 5.01
CA ASP A 26 6.08 -21.64 3.85
C ASP A 26 4.64 -21.86 4.32
N VAL A 27 3.70 -21.19 3.65
CA VAL A 27 2.29 -21.17 4.04
C VAL A 27 1.41 -21.47 2.85
N LYS A 28 0.54 -22.47 3.01
CA LYS A 28 -0.48 -22.75 2.00
C LYS A 28 -1.54 -21.64 2.01
N TYR A 29 -1.88 -21.17 0.82
CA TYR A 29 -3.00 -20.25 0.63
C TYR A 29 -4.34 -20.98 0.79
N ILE A 30 -5.30 -20.31 1.43
CA ILE A 30 -6.70 -20.73 1.55
C ILE A 30 -7.61 -19.50 1.50
N ASP A 31 -8.75 -19.62 0.83
CA ASP A 31 -9.80 -18.59 0.80
C ASP A 31 -10.60 -18.61 2.11
N ASP A 32 -10.09 -17.96 3.14
CA ASP A 32 -10.70 -17.91 4.47
C ASP A 32 -10.66 -16.49 5.07
N GLY A 33 -11.36 -16.30 6.19
CA GLY A 33 -11.37 -15.05 6.95
C GLY A 33 -11.90 -13.88 6.14
N TYR A 34 -11.21 -12.74 6.21
CA TYR A 34 -11.62 -11.55 5.48
C TYR A 34 -11.60 -11.72 3.96
N ILE A 35 -10.66 -12.49 3.40
CA ILE A 35 -10.60 -12.71 1.95
C ILE A 35 -11.88 -13.37 1.46
N GLN A 36 -12.31 -14.45 2.13
CA GLN A 36 -13.55 -15.13 1.79
C GLN A 36 -14.77 -14.20 1.93
N LYS A 37 -14.81 -13.36 2.98
CA LYS A 37 -15.88 -12.37 3.14
C LYS A 37 -15.93 -11.36 2.00
N TYR A 38 -14.79 -10.87 1.52
CA TYR A 38 -14.76 -10.01 0.34
C TYR A 38 -15.23 -10.76 -0.91
N ILE A 39 -14.79 -12.00 -1.13
CA ILE A 39 -15.22 -12.82 -2.28
C ILE A 39 -16.74 -12.99 -2.28
N HIS A 40 -17.38 -13.24 -1.14
CA HIS A 40 -18.85 -13.35 -1.04
C HIS A 40 -19.61 -12.06 -1.37
N LEU A 41 -18.95 -10.90 -1.34
CA LEU A 41 -19.54 -9.61 -1.72
C LEU A 41 -19.33 -9.28 -3.21
N TYR A 42 -18.65 -10.14 -3.96
CA TYR A 42 -18.41 -9.96 -5.38
C TYR A 42 -19.69 -10.22 -6.17
N ASP A 43 -20.07 -9.26 -6.99
CA ASP A 43 -21.13 -9.44 -7.98
C ASP A 43 -20.52 -9.99 -9.27
N SER A 44 -20.81 -11.26 -9.57
CA SER A 44 -20.30 -11.96 -10.75
C SER A 44 -20.87 -11.45 -12.08
N GLU A 45 -22.08 -10.85 -12.07
CA GLU A 45 -22.68 -10.32 -13.31
C GLU A 45 -21.98 -9.03 -13.73
N SER A 46 -21.83 -8.09 -12.78
CA SER A 46 -21.18 -6.80 -13.07
C SER A 46 -19.65 -6.85 -12.93
N LYS A 47 -19.10 -7.93 -12.37
CA LYS A 47 -17.68 -8.14 -12.06
C LYS A 47 -17.11 -7.09 -11.12
N ARG A 48 -17.86 -6.74 -10.07
CA ARG A 48 -17.58 -5.58 -9.20
C ARG A 48 -17.86 -5.85 -7.73
N TRP A 49 -17.32 -4.96 -6.89
CA TRP A 49 -17.77 -4.76 -5.51
C TRP A 49 -18.43 -3.39 -5.34
N GLY A 50 -19.41 -3.32 -4.42
CA GLY A 50 -20.01 -2.06 -3.99
C GLY A 50 -20.65 -1.24 -5.12
N HIS A 51 -21.08 -1.91 -6.20
CA HIS A 51 -21.72 -1.34 -7.39
C HIS A 51 -20.88 -0.28 -8.13
N GLY A 52 -19.56 -0.30 -7.99
CA GLY A 52 -18.72 0.77 -8.53
C GLY A 52 -17.29 0.38 -8.85
N ILE A 53 -16.68 1.11 -9.78
CA ILE A 53 -15.28 0.93 -10.20
C ILE A 53 -14.33 1.61 -9.20
N TYR A 54 -14.38 2.94 -9.10
CA TYR A 54 -13.56 3.73 -8.17
C TYR A 54 -14.34 4.39 -7.03
N SER A 55 -15.64 4.60 -7.26
CA SER A 55 -16.59 5.16 -6.31
C SER A 55 -17.82 4.26 -6.26
N PRO A 56 -18.51 4.14 -5.12
CA PRO A 56 -18.28 4.88 -3.89
C PRO A 56 -17.06 4.40 -3.09
N LYS A 57 -16.29 5.37 -2.59
CA LYS A 57 -15.21 5.13 -1.63
C LYS A 57 -15.80 4.62 -0.31
N TRP A 58 -15.40 3.49 0.28
CA TRP A 58 -14.24 2.61 0.03
C TRP A 58 -14.66 1.20 -0.38
N ILE A 59 -15.92 1.03 -0.75
CA ILE A 59 -16.49 -0.28 -1.09
C ILE A 59 -16.41 -0.61 -2.58
N SER A 60 -15.99 0.36 -3.41
CA SER A 60 -15.80 0.14 -4.84
C SER A 60 -14.75 -0.93 -5.13
N THR A 61 -14.89 -1.56 -6.30
CA THR A 61 -13.97 -2.56 -6.86
C THR A 61 -12.49 -2.21 -6.70
N HIS A 62 -12.09 -0.97 -7.01
CA HIS A 62 -10.71 -0.50 -6.88
C HIS A 62 -10.14 -0.67 -5.48
N TYR A 63 -10.86 -0.24 -4.44
CA TYR A 63 -10.37 -0.31 -3.06
C TYR A 63 -10.48 -1.72 -2.49
N THR A 64 -11.50 -2.49 -2.86
CA THR A 64 -11.58 -3.91 -2.48
C THR A 64 -10.41 -4.71 -3.05
N LEU A 65 -10.03 -4.49 -4.31
CA LEU A 65 -8.88 -5.15 -4.94
C LEU A 65 -7.55 -4.82 -4.24
N LEU A 66 -7.35 -3.57 -3.82
CA LEU A 66 -6.17 -3.18 -3.03
C LEU A 66 -6.15 -3.86 -1.66
N GLU A 67 -7.28 -3.95 -0.98
CA GLU A 67 -7.36 -4.61 0.32
C GLU A 67 -7.13 -6.12 0.22
N LEU A 68 -7.72 -6.79 -0.78
CA LEU A 68 -7.44 -8.18 -1.10
C LEU A 68 -5.96 -8.41 -1.42
N LYS A 69 -5.32 -7.48 -2.14
CA LYS A 69 -3.88 -7.50 -2.41
C LYS A 69 -3.06 -7.38 -1.12
N TYR A 70 -3.38 -6.45 -0.23
CA TYR A 70 -2.69 -6.30 1.06
C TYR A 70 -2.84 -7.55 1.94
N MET A 71 -3.96 -8.25 1.80
CA MET A 71 -4.23 -9.52 2.44
C MET A 71 -3.61 -10.70 1.69
N GLU A 72 -2.99 -10.49 0.53
CA GLU A 72 -2.39 -11.51 -0.33
C GLU A 72 -3.34 -12.64 -0.71
N ILE A 73 -4.50 -12.29 -1.27
CA ILE A 73 -5.33 -13.21 -2.07
C ILE A 73 -4.48 -13.93 -3.12
N ASP A 74 -4.81 -15.17 -3.49
CA ASP A 74 -4.12 -15.84 -4.60
C ASP A 74 -4.19 -14.96 -5.87
N PRO A 75 -3.05 -14.54 -6.44
CA PRO A 75 -3.04 -13.66 -7.62
C PRO A 75 -3.74 -14.28 -8.83
N MET A 76 -3.85 -15.62 -8.89
CA MET A 76 -4.55 -16.35 -9.96
C MET A 76 -6.03 -16.61 -9.63
N HIS A 77 -6.52 -16.17 -8.47
CA HIS A 77 -7.90 -16.40 -8.08
C HIS A 77 -8.87 -15.76 -9.09
N ASN A 78 -9.79 -16.56 -9.65
CA ASN A 78 -10.67 -16.14 -10.76
C ASN A 78 -11.40 -14.82 -10.50
N VAL A 79 -12.05 -14.67 -9.34
CA VAL A 79 -12.76 -13.43 -8.96
C VAL A 79 -11.83 -12.22 -8.93
N TYR A 80 -10.61 -12.38 -8.40
CA TYR A 80 -9.65 -11.29 -8.33
C TYR A 80 -9.20 -10.89 -9.73
N HIS A 81 -8.81 -11.87 -10.52
CA HIS A 81 -8.28 -11.68 -11.86
C HIS A 81 -9.31 -11.08 -12.83
N GLU A 82 -10.56 -11.55 -12.81
CA GLU A 82 -11.65 -10.96 -13.60
C GLU A 82 -11.94 -9.51 -13.22
N ALA A 83 -11.97 -9.22 -11.92
CA ALA A 83 -12.26 -7.88 -11.44
C ALA A 83 -11.12 -6.90 -11.74
N VAL A 84 -9.85 -7.34 -11.72
CA VAL A 84 -8.71 -6.51 -12.14
C VAL A 84 -8.81 -6.15 -13.62
N LYS A 85 -9.14 -7.11 -14.49
CA LYS A 85 -9.35 -6.83 -15.93
C LYS A 85 -10.49 -5.83 -16.14
N ASN A 86 -11.64 -6.09 -15.49
CA ASN A 86 -12.78 -5.18 -15.54
C ASN A 86 -12.42 -3.78 -15.03
N LEU A 87 -11.60 -3.69 -13.98
CA LEU A 87 -11.12 -2.41 -13.45
C LEU A 87 -10.29 -1.65 -14.49
N VAL A 88 -9.35 -2.33 -15.18
CA VAL A 88 -8.51 -1.71 -16.21
C VAL A 88 -9.35 -1.25 -17.39
N ASP A 89 -10.34 -2.04 -17.84
CA ASP A 89 -11.26 -1.67 -18.92
C ASP A 89 -12.02 -0.36 -18.65
N HIS A 90 -12.29 -0.05 -17.38
CA HIS A 90 -13.04 1.14 -16.99
C HIS A 90 -12.16 2.33 -16.61
N LEU A 91 -10.94 2.09 -16.11
CA LEU A 91 -10.08 3.16 -15.59
C LEU A 91 -8.96 3.56 -16.55
N TRP A 92 -8.58 2.70 -17.50
CA TRP A 92 -7.60 3.05 -18.52
C TRP A 92 -8.27 3.34 -19.85
N ILE A 93 -7.95 4.50 -20.41
CA ILE A 93 -8.40 4.96 -21.73
C ILE A 93 -7.13 5.29 -22.52
N ASP A 94 -6.95 4.60 -23.64
CA ASP A 94 -5.79 4.79 -24.53
C ASP A 94 -5.87 6.10 -25.35
N GLU A 95 -7.08 6.62 -25.55
CA GLU A 95 -7.29 7.86 -26.27
C GLU A 95 -6.84 9.07 -25.43
N LYS A 96 -6.22 10.05 -26.10
CA LYS A 96 -5.94 11.34 -25.46
C LYS A 96 -7.26 11.97 -25.00
N PRO A 97 -7.32 12.52 -23.78
CA PRO A 97 -8.53 13.18 -23.30
C PRO A 97 -8.91 14.32 -24.25
N LYS A 98 -10.22 14.54 -24.41
CA LYS A 98 -10.73 15.66 -25.22
C LYS A 98 -10.28 16.99 -24.61
N LYS A 99 -10.20 18.04 -25.41
CA LYS A 99 -9.84 19.39 -24.94
C LYS A 99 -10.71 19.80 -23.74
N GLY A 100 -10.07 20.12 -22.62
CA GLY A 100 -10.74 20.51 -21.37
C GLY A 100 -11.03 19.35 -20.41
N GLN A 101 -10.77 18.09 -20.79
CA GLN A 101 -10.80 16.95 -19.88
C GLN A 101 -9.45 16.74 -19.20
N ARG A 102 -9.50 16.18 -18.00
CA ARG A 102 -8.32 15.78 -17.21
C ARG A 102 -7.67 14.56 -17.85
N GLN A 103 -6.35 14.48 -17.73
CA GLN A 103 -5.58 13.28 -17.97
C GLN A 103 -5.83 12.23 -16.89
N GLN A 104 -5.29 11.03 -17.11
CA GLN A 104 -5.42 9.91 -16.18
C GLN A 104 -4.86 10.27 -14.79
N ASP A 105 -5.60 9.99 -13.73
CA ASP A 105 -5.15 10.26 -12.37
C ASP A 105 -3.93 9.39 -12.03
N MET A 106 -2.78 10.02 -11.83
CA MET A 106 -1.49 9.33 -11.63
C MET A 106 -1.50 8.36 -10.44
N CYS A 107 -2.30 8.65 -9.41
CA CYS A 107 -2.43 7.85 -8.20
C CYS A 107 -3.15 6.55 -8.57
N ILE A 108 -4.18 6.65 -9.42
CA ILE A 108 -4.93 5.51 -9.95
C ILE A 108 -4.02 4.68 -10.87
N VAL A 109 -3.26 5.29 -11.79
CA VAL A 109 -2.38 4.55 -12.71
C VAL A 109 -1.31 3.76 -11.94
N GLY A 110 -0.69 4.35 -10.91
CA GLY A 110 0.25 3.63 -10.05
C GLY A 110 -0.38 2.42 -9.35
N MET A 111 -1.60 2.57 -8.83
CA MET A 111 -2.35 1.47 -8.21
C MET A 111 -2.83 0.43 -9.24
N LEU A 112 -3.13 0.82 -10.48
CA LEU A 112 -3.44 -0.13 -11.56
C LEU A 112 -2.23 -1.00 -11.90
N ILE A 113 -1.04 -0.39 -12.07
CA ILE A 113 0.22 -1.14 -12.28
C ILE A 113 0.45 -2.13 -11.13
N GLN A 114 0.22 -1.71 -9.88
CA GLN A 114 0.31 -2.61 -8.74
C GLN A 114 -0.62 -3.83 -8.87
N LEU A 115 -1.89 -3.61 -9.20
CA LEU A 115 -2.90 -4.67 -9.28
C LEU A 115 -2.66 -5.63 -10.45
N VAL A 116 -2.41 -5.11 -11.66
CA VAL A 116 -2.17 -5.97 -12.84
C VAL A 116 -0.90 -6.79 -12.70
N THR A 117 0.14 -6.22 -12.09
CA THR A 117 1.40 -6.93 -11.87
C THR A 117 1.22 -8.01 -10.80
N TYR A 118 0.58 -7.68 -9.67
CA TYR A 118 0.30 -8.66 -8.63
C TYR A 118 -0.52 -9.84 -9.19
N ALA A 119 -1.53 -9.56 -10.01
CA ALA A 119 -2.37 -10.56 -10.66
C ALA A 119 -1.69 -11.29 -11.84
N ASN A 120 -0.41 -11.04 -12.13
CA ASN A 120 0.32 -11.56 -13.30
C ASN A 120 -0.45 -11.39 -14.64
N ILE A 121 -1.16 -10.26 -14.79
CA ILE A 121 -1.92 -9.94 -16.00
C ILE A 121 -0.98 -9.29 -17.01
N HIS A 122 -0.86 -9.87 -18.19
CA HIS A 122 -0.11 -9.32 -19.32
C HIS A 122 -1.06 -8.71 -20.35
N GLU A 123 -1.40 -7.43 -20.16
CA GLU A 123 -2.22 -6.69 -21.11
C GLU A 123 -1.38 -5.75 -21.97
N GLN A 124 -1.83 -5.52 -23.21
CA GLN A 124 -1.21 -4.56 -24.15
C GLN A 124 -1.19 -3.13 -23.61
N ARG A 125 -2.07 -2.82 -22.63
CA ARG A 125 -2.17 -1.52 -21.96
C ARG A 125 -1.11 -1.31 -20.89
N ASN A 126 -0.53 -2.37 -20.32
CA ASN A 126 0.42 -2.26 -19.21
C ASN A 126 1.69 -1.48 -19.58
N PRO A 127 2.34 -1.72 -20.74
CA PRO A 127 3.46 -0.88 -21.19
C PRO A 127 3.09 0.60 -21.31
N ARG A 128 1.88 0.92 -21.78
CA ARG A 128 1.41 2.31 -21.94
C ARG A 128 1.15 3.00 -20.61
N MET A 129 0.59 2.29 -19.64
CA MET A 129 0.46 2.77 -18.26
C MET A 129 1.84 3.02 -17.64
N MET A 130 2.81 2.16 -17.91
CA MET A 130 4.19 2.33 -17.44
C MET A 130 4.86 3.55 -18.08
N ASP A 131 4.78 3.70 -19.40
CA ASP A 131 5.31 4.87 -20.11
C ASP A 131 4.67 6.16 -19.60
N TYR A 132 3.35 6.16 -19.37
CA TYR A 132 2.66 7.28 -18.77
C TYR A 132 3.20 7.64 -17.38
N ILE A 133 3.54 6.67 -16.53
CA ILE A 133 4.18 6.96 -15.24
C ILE A 133 5.56 7.60 -15.45
N LEU A 134 6.39 6.99 -16.32
CA LEU A 134 7.77 7.43 -16.53
C LEU A 134 7.85 8.82 -17.17
N ASP A 135 6.96 9.13 -18.11
CA ASP A 135 6.94 10.41 -18.84
C ASP A 135 6.48 11.61 -17.98
N HIS A 136 5.90 11.34 -16.81
CA HIS A 136 5.32 12.38 -15.93
C HIS A 136 5.97 12.42 -14.55
N GLN A 137 7.18 11.88 -14.41
CA GLN A 137 8.01 12.09 -13.22
C GLN A 137 8.54 13.53 -13.22
N PHE A 138 8.46 14.21 -12.07
CA PHE A 138 8.91 15.59 -11.93
C PHE A 138 10.43 15.65 -11.68
N ASP A 139 11.02 16.84 -11.84
CA ASP A 139 12.46 17.09 -11.60
C ASP A 139 12.90 16.75 -10.16
N ASP A 140 11.97 16.79 -9.20
CA ASP A 140 12.23 16.39 -7.81
C ASP A 140 12.18 14.86 -7.59
N GLY A 141 11.95 14.08 -8.65
CA GLY A 141 11.90 12.63 -8.66
C GLY A 141 10.54 12.02 -8.28
N GLY A 142 9.54 12.81 -7.90
CA GLY A 142 8.23 12.30 -7.53
C GLY A 142 7.17 12.43 -8.63
N TRP A 143 5.91 12.25 -8.23
CA TRP A 143 4.74 12.41 -9.10
C TRP A 143 3.65 13.24 -8.44
N ASN A 144 2.72 13.77 -9.25
CA ASN A 144 1.58 14.55 -8.76
C ASN A 144 0.30 14.28 -9.57
N CYS A 145 -0.83 13.97 -8.92
CA CYS A 145 -2.13 13.76 -9.58
C CYS A 145 -2.73 15.04 -10.19
N GLN A 146 -2.17 16.22 -9.88
CA GLN A 146 -2.55 17.51 -10.45
C GLN A 146 -1.62 17.99 -11.57
N TRP A 147 -0.74 17.14 -12.10
CA TRP A 147 0.31 17.53 -13.06
C TRP A 147 -0.22 18.26 -14.30
N ASP A 148 -1.38 17.82 -14.83
CA ASP A 148 -2.07 18.39 -16.00
C ASP A 148 -3.10 19.48 -15.62
N SER A 149 -3.09 19.94 -14.37
CA SER A 149 -4.07 20.94 -13.90
C SER A 149 -3.66 22.36 -14.30
N GLY A 150 -4.64 23.25 -14.40
CA GLY A 150 -4.38 24.68 -14.62
C GLY A 150 -3.50 25.33 -13.54
N ARG A 151 -3.29 24.67 -12.39
CA ARG A 151 -2.37 25.13 -11.34
C ARG A 151 -0.90 24.86 -11.67
N ASN A 152 -0.61 24.01 -12.66
CA ASN A 152 0.74 23.66 -13.13
C ASN A 152 1.72 23.41 -11.97
N PRO A 153 1.45 22.42 -11.10
CA PRO A 153 2.29 22.18 -9.94
C PRO A 153 3.73 21.90 -10.39
N LYS A 154 4.69 22.48 -9.67
CA LYS A 154 6.14 22.27 -9.91
C LYS A 154 6.78 21.30 -8.93
N ILE A 155 6.01 20.82 -7.97
CA ILE A 155 6.46 19.89 -6.94
C ILE A 155 5.54 18.68 -6.88
N SER A 156 6.16 17.54 -6.59
CA SER A 156 5.47 16.27 -6.42
C SER A 156 4.60 16.22 -5.17
N SER A 157 3.60 15.34 -5.19
CA SER A 157 2.76 15.01 -4.05
C SER A 157 3.27 13.73 -3.41
N VAL A 158 3.46 13.71 -2.08
CA VAL A 158 3.87 12.50 -1.37
C VAL A 158 2.82 11.39 -1.46
N HIS A 159 1.53 11.75 -1.55
CA HIS A 159 0.43 10.80 -1.75
C HIS A 159 0.51 10.10 -3.10
N THR A 160 0.78 10.84 -4.16
CA THR A 160 0.92 10.26 -5.51
C THR A 160 2.20 9.44 -5.59
N THR A 161 3.30 9.99 -5.07
CA THR A 161 4.62 9.37 -5.13
C THR A 161 4.63 8.01 -4.44
N ILE A 162 4.05 7.86 -3.25
CA ILE A 162 4.01 6.55 -2.58
C ILE A 162 3.19 5.51 -3.36
N SER A 163 2.05 5.89 -3.94
CA SER A 163 1.20 4.96 -4.69
C SER A 163 1.87 4.51 -5.99
N VAL A 164 2.61 5.41 -6.65
CA VAL A 164 3.42 5.06 -7.83
C VAL A 164 4.57 4.14 -7.44
N LEU A 165 5.32 4.46 -6.38
CA LEU A 165 6.43 3.63 -5.91
C LEU A 165 5.98 2.21 -5.53
N GLU A 166 4.83 2.04 -4.90
CA GLU A 166 4.25 0.73 -4.61
C GLU A 166 3.94 -0.07 -5.88
N GLY A 167 3.43 0.58 -6.94
CA GLY A 167 3.21 -0.05 -8.24
C GLY A 167 4.51 -0.45 -8.95
N LEU A 168 5.48 0.47 -9.00
CA LEU A 168 6.78 0.19 -9.62
C LEU A 168 7.56 -0.90 -8.86
N HIS A 169 7.48 -0.92 -7.53
CA HIS A 169 8.07 -1.99 -6.73
C HIS A 169 7.42 -3.34 -7.01
N GLU A 170 6.09 -3.39 -7.06
CA GLU A 170 5.38 -4.62 -7.40
C GLU A 170 5.83 -5.14 -8.77
N PHE A 171 5.98 -4.25 -9.76
CA PHE A 171 6.49 -4.56 -11.10
C PHE A 171 7.86 -5.25 -11.06
N VAL A 172 8.81 -4.67 -10.33
CA VAL A 172 10.16 -5.25 -10.17
C VAL A 172 10.11 -6.57 -9.39
N LYS A 173 9.35 -6.62 -8.29
CA LYS A 173 9.23 -7.78 -7.40
C LYS A 173 8.68 -9.02 -8.11
N ASN A 174 7.80 -8.83 -9.11
CA ASN A 174 7.22 -9.91 -9.91
C ASN A 174 7.98 -10.15 -11.24
N ASN A 175 9.23 -9.69 -11.35
CA ASN A 175 10.14 -9.97 -12.46
C ASN A 175 9.67 -9.48 -13.85
N TYR A 176 8.85 -8.43 -13.91
CA TYR A 176 8.53 -7.81 -15.20
C TYR A 176 9.75 -7.06 -15.75
N THR A 177 9.90 -7.01 -17.07
CA THR A 177 11.14 -6.58 -17.74
C THR A 177 10.99 -5.33 -18.63
N TYR A 178 9.78 -4.88 -18.92
CA TYR A 178 9.56 -3.71 -19.78
C TYR A 178 10.17 -2.44 -19.16
N ARG A 179 11.13 -1.83 -19.88
CA ARG A 179 11.88 -0.63 -19.44
C ARG A 179 12.44 -0.75 -18.01
N LEU A 180 12.85 -1.95 -17.61
CA LEU A 180 13.22 -2.25 -16.22
C LEU A 180 14.26 -1.29 -15.62
N GLU A 181 15.25 -0.87 -16.39
CA GLU A 181 16.28 0.05 -15.90
C GLU A 181 15.73 1.48 -15.68
N ASP A 182 14.84 1.96 -16.54
CA ASP A 182 14.14 3.23 -16.33
C ASP A 182 13.23 3.16 -15.10
N VAL A 183 12.55 2.03 -14.90
CA VAL A 183 11.71 1.79 -13.72
C VAL A 183 12.54 1.80 -12.44
N LYS A 184 13.68 1.10 -12.40
CA LYS A 184 14.59 1.10 -11.25
C LYS A 184 15.12 2.52 -10.95
N LYS A 185 15.50 3.27 -11.98
CA LYS A 185 15.92 4.66 -11.84
C LYS A 185 14.80 5.54 -11.27
N ALA A 186 13.59 5.40 -11.80
CA ALA A 186 12.43 6.14 -11.33
C ALA A 186 12.09 5.81 -9.86
N ILE A 187 12.20 4.53 -9.45
CA ILE A 187 12.06 4.11 -8.05
C ILE A 187 13.08 4.83 -7.17
N GLN A 188 14.37 4.82 -7.56
CA GLN A 188 15.43 5.47 -6.78
C GLN A 188 15.16 6.98 -6.61
N GLN A 189 14.77 7.66 -7.69
CA GLN A 189 14.45 9.09 -7.67
C GLN A 189 13.20 9.39 -6.83
N GLY A 190 12.17 8.54 -6.89
CA GLY A 190 10.96 8.69 -6.07
C GLY A 190 11.21 8.45 -4.58
N ILE A 191 12.05 7.47 -4.22
CA ILE A 191 12.49 7.28 -2.83
C ILE A 191 13.24 8.53 -2.35
N GLU A 192 14.18 9.05 -3.14
CA GLU A 192 14.90 10.27 -2.81
C GLU A 192 13.96 11.49 -2.71
N CYS A 193 12.91 11.58 -3.53
CA CYS A 193 11.88 12.61 -3.37
C CYS A 193 11.21 12.57 -1.99
N LEU A 194 10.90 11.37 -1.47
CA LEU A 194 10.29 11.22 -0.14
C LEU A 194 11.31 11.49 0.99
N LEU A 195 12.50 10.89 0.90
CA LEU A 195 13.54 11.03 1.91
C LEU A 195 14.07 12.46 2.00
N SER A 196 14.30 13.11 0.86
CA SER A 196 14.73 14.49 0.82
C SER A 196 13.72 15.42 1.45
N ARG A 197 12.44 15.04 1.66
CA ARG A 197 11.43 15.85 2.35
C ARG A 197 11.23 15.41 3.79
N ASP A 198 12.25 14.84 4.42
CA ASP A 198 12.20 14.31 5.79
C ASP A 198 10.99 13.37 6.01
N VAL A 199 10.62 12.62 4.95
CA VAL A 199 9.50 11.67 4.85
C VAL A 199 8.11 12.26 5.08
N ILE A 200 7.84 12.78 6.27
CA ILE A 200 6.54 13.33 6.68
C ILE A 200 6.62 14.78 7.12
N LEU A 201 7.79 15.43 7.11
CA LEU A 201 7.99 16.72 7.75
C LEU A 201 8.27 17.84 6.76
N ASN A 202 7.97 19.05 7.18
CA ASN A 202 8.54 20.22 6.55
C ASN A 202 9.98 20.42 7.05
N LYS A 203 10.95 20.51 6.12
CA LYS A 203 12.37 20.74 6.42
C LYS A 203 12.63 21.90 7.37
N LYS A 204 11.89 23.01 7.19
CA LYS A 204 12.13 24.28 7.88
C LYS A 204 11.52 24.27 9.27
N SER A 205 10.25 23.85 9.40
CA SER A 205 9.56 23.89 10.69
C SER A 205 9.75 22.62 11.53
N LYS A 206 10.23 21.53 10.93
CA LYS A 206 10.28 20.17 11.51
C LYS A 206 8.92 19.67 12.01
N GLN A 207 7.84 20.34 11.60
CA GLN A 207 6.46 19.93 11.83
C GLN A 207 6.01 18.98 10.72
N PRO A 208 5.04 18.09 11.00
CA PRO A 208 4.44 17.24 9.97
C PRO A 208 3.85 18.08 8.83
N LEU A 209 4.03 17.63 7.58
CA LEU A 209 3.42 18.21 6.38
C LEU A 209 1.89 18.20 6.49
N HIS A 210 1.33 17.18 7.15
CA HIS A 210 -0.07 17.11 7.52
C HIS A 210 -0.25 16.26 8.79
N PRO A 211 -1.17 16.61 9.72
CA PRO A 211 -1.36 15.86 10.97
C PRO A 211 -1.74 14.39 10.80
N SER A 212 -2.26 13.98 9.64
CA SER A 212 -2.54 12.57 9.37
C SER A 212 -1.27 11.76 9.08
N MET A 213 -0.16 12.38 8.66
CA MET A 213 1.04 11.66 8.23
C MET A 213 1.85 11.09 9.41
N VAL A 214 1.67 11.63 10.62
CA VAL A 214 2.20 11.07 11.88
C VAL A 214 1.31 9.98 12.48
N LYS A 215 0.14 9.74 11.90
CA LYS A 215 -0.75 8.64 12.28
C LYS A 215 -0.41 7.41 11.43
N TYR A 216 -1.13 6.32 11.65
CA TYR A 216 -1.10 5.13 10.81
C TYR A 216 -2.53 4.66 10.62
N HIS A 217 -2.81 4.18 9.41
CA HIS A 217 -4.14 3.74 9.00
C HIS A 217 -4.05 2.33 8.45
N TYR A 218 -5.07 1.54 8.72
CA TYR A 218 -5.31 0.31 7.99
C TYR A 218 -6.82 0.18 7.70
N PRO A 219 -7.19 -0.09 6.44
CA PRO A 219 -6.35 -0.06 5.24
C PRO A 219 -5.81 1.36 4.94
N PRO A 220 -4.61 1.51 4.34
CA PRO A 220 -4.02 2.83 4.08
C PRO A 220 -4.77 3.60 2.99
N ARG A 221 -5.43 2.89 2.06
CA ARG A 221 -6.12 3.45 0.88
C ARG A 221 -5.12 4.30 0.08
N TRP A 222 -5.52 5.45 -0.43
CA TRP A 222 -4.60 6.37 -1.12
C TRP A 222 -3.80 7.27 -0.17
N LYS A 223 -4.05 7.23 1.16
CA LYS A 223 -3.42 8.18 2.08
C LYS A 223 -1.96 7.82 2.35
N TYR A 224 -1.17 8.86 2.54
CA TYR A 224 0.23 8.81 2.91
C TYR A 224 0.33 8.86 4.43
N ASP A 225 1.11 7.95 4.99
CA ASP A 225 1.51 7.97 6.39
C ASP A 225 2.89 7.33 6.56
N TYR A 226 3.53 7.60 7.71
CA TYR A 226 4.89 7.17 7.96
C TYR A 226 5.06 5.64 7.94
N LEU A 227 4.04 4.89 8.37
CA LEU A 227 4.12 3.43 8.46
C LEU A 227 4.03 2.79 7.06
N ARG A 228 3.23 3.37 6.15
CA ARG A 228 3.18 2.96 4.74
C ARG A 228 4.54 3.12 4.06
N VAL A 229 5.25 4.23 4.31
CA VAL A 229 6.59 4.44 3.76
C VAL A 229 7.60 3.45 4.33
N LEU A 230 7.64 3.32 5.66
CA LEU A 230 8.55 2.38 6.31
C LEU A 230 8.32 0.94 5.85
N GLU A 231 7.06 0.54 5.69
CA GLU A 231 6.72 -0.79 5.19
C GLU A 231 7.17 -1.00 3.75
N LEU A 232 6.94 -0.03 2.87
CA LEU A 232 7.39 -0.11 1.48
C LEU A 232 8.92 -0.27 1.40
N LEU A 233 9.67 0.57 2.13
CA LEU A 233 11.13 0.53 2.12
C LEU A 233 11.67 -0.77 2.73
N ALA A 234 11.02 -1.29 3.77
CA ALA A 234 11.37 -2.60 4.34
C ALA A 234 11.09 -3.75 3.36
N ASP A 235 9.96 -3.74 2.65
CA ASP A 235 9.62 -4.76 1.63
C ASP A 235 10.58 -4.71 0.42
N MET A 236 11.03 -3.51 0.04
CA MET A 236 12.10 -3.29 -0.94
C MET A 236 13.49 -3.73 -0.46
N LYS A 237 13.65 -4.08 0.83
CA LYS A 237 14.94 -4.28 1.49
C LYS A 237 15.88 -3.06 1.36
N TYR A 238 15.32 -1.86 1.28
CA TYR A 238 16.09 -0.63 1.19
C TYR A 238 16.95 -0.47 2.46
N PRO A 239 18.24 -0.09 2.37
CA PRO A 239 19.11 0.11 3.53
C PRO A 239 18.55 1.15 4.51
N TYR A 240 18.94 1.07 5.77
CA TYR A 240 18.52 2.06 6.75
C TYR A 240 19.18 3.42 6.45
N ASP A 241 18.37 4.41 6.08
CA ASP A 241 18.80 5.79 5.87
C ASP A 241 18.54 6.62 7.13
N GLN A 242 19.49 7.48 7.52
CA GLN A 242 19.39 8.32 8.72
C GLN A 242 18.17 9.25 8.69
N ARG A 243 17.66 9.62 7.51
CA ARG A 243 16.45 10.43 7.34
C ARG A 243 15.18 9.70 7.80
N LEU A 244 15.26 8.38 8.02
CA LEU A 244 14.18 7.58 8.62
C LEU A 244 14.13 7.67 10.16
N ASN A 245 15.15 8.24 10.81
CA ASN A 245 15.25 8.26 12.28
C ASN A 245 14.01 8.82 12.97
N GLN A 246 13.44 9.89 12.44
CA GLN A 246 12.28 10.53 13.06
C GLN A 246 11.01 9.67 12.94
N VAL A 247 10.73 9.11 11.76
CA VAL A 247 9.58 8.23 11.58
C VAL A 247 9.75 6.90 12.32
N MET A 248 10.98 6.40 12.43
CA MET A 248 11.31 5.25 13.27
C MET A 248 11.07 5.56 14.76
N THR A 249 11.47 6.75 15.23
CA THR A 249 11.19 7.19 16.62
C THR A 249 9.69 7.27 16.90
N ILE A 250 8.90 7.77 15.95
CA ILE A 250 7.43 7.78 16.05
C ILE A 250 6.89 6.35 16.18
N LEU A 251 7.37 5.40 15.37
CA LEU A 251 6.99 3.99 15.45
C LEU A 251 7.29 3.41 16.84
N LEU A 252 8.52 3.58 17.32
CA LEU A 252 8.98 3.05 18.61
C LEU A 252 8.21 3.65 19.80
N ASN A 253 7.81 4.92 19.71
CA ASN A 253 6.99 5.56 20.73
C ASN A 253 5.55 5.04 20.75
N ASN A 254 5.04 4.59 19.60
CA ASN A 254 3.66 4.09 19.45
C ASN A 254 3.51 2.60 19.75
N ILE A 255 4.55 1.79 19.51
CA ILE A 255 4.50 0.36 19.82
C ILE A 255 4.60 0.13 21.33
N LYS A 256 3.59 -0.54 21.89
CA LYS A 256 3.47 -0.84 23.33
C LYS A 256 3.26 -2.33 23.50
N ASP A 257 4.13 -2.96 24.29
CA ASP A 257 4.15 -4.41 24.49
C ASP A 257 4.10 -5.19 23.15
N GLY A 258 4.86 -4.72 22.16
CA GLY A 258 4.90 -5.31 20.82
C GLY A 258 3.68 -5.04 19.93
N ARG A 259 2.68 -4.27 20.38
CA ARG A 259 1.42 -4.00 19.65
C ARG A 259 1.27 -2.53 19.27
N LEU A 260 0.67 -2.28 18.11
CA LEU A 260 0.09 -0.98 17.75
C LEU A 260 -1.41 -0.96 18.02
N LYS A 261 -1.94 0.22 18.35
CA LYS A 261 -3.39 0.45 18.32
C LYS A 261 -3.92 0.17 16.91
N ARG A 262 -5.24 0.02 16.76
CA ARG A 262 -5.87 -0.16 15.44
C ARG A 262 -5.56 0.97 14.45
N GLY A 263 -5.19 2.14 14.95
CA GLY A 263 -4.90 3.31 14.13
C GLY A 263 -6.16 4.09 13.79
N THR A 264 -5.99 5.23 13.13
CA THR A 264 -7.12 6.09 12.77
C THR A 264 -7.84 5.52 11.56
N GLN A 265 -9.18 5.52 11.59
CA GLN A 265 -9.99 5.11 10.45
C GLN A 265 -10.21 6.30 9.51
N ILE A 266 -10.10 6.06 8.21
CA ILE A 266 -10.41 7.07 7.21
C ILE A 266 -11.94 7.05 6.99
N PRO A 267 -12.66 8.18 7.04
CA PRO A 267 -14.12 8.19 6.91
C PRO A 267 -14.62 7.74 5.54
N GLY A 268 -15.78 7.08 5.47
CA GLY A 268 -16.50 6.68 4.26
C GLY A 268 -17.15 5.29 4.40
N LEU A 269 -17.75 4.77 3.33
CA LEU A 269 -18.41 3.46 3.36
C LEU A 269 -17.40 2.34 3.56
N ILE A 270 -17.76 1.33 4.34
CA ILE A 270 -17.00 0.10 4.55
C ILE A 270 -17.89 -1.10 4.28
N HIS A 271 -17.32 -2.18 3.75
CA HIS A 271 -18.04 -3.44 3.52
C HIS A 271 -18.41 -4.09 4.85
N PHE A 272 -17.43 -4.20 5.73
CA PHE A 272 -17.56 -4.67 7.11
C PHE A 272 -16.39 -4.15 7.94
N GLN A 273 -16.55 -4.16 9.26
CA GLN A 273 -15.47 -3.77 10.16
C GLN A 273 -14.44 -4.89 10.26
N LEU A 274 -13.18 -4.60 9.91
CA LEU A 274 -12.08 -5.56 10.03
C LEU A 274 -11.81 -5.86 11.52
N GLU A 275 -11.51 -4.84 12.31
CA GLU A 275 -11.05 -5.01 13.68
C GLU A 275 -11.87 -4.19 14.68
N MET A 276 -12.28 -4.82 15.78
CA MET A 276 -13.07 -4.20 16.86
C MET A 276 -12.23 -3.84 18.10
N THR A 277 -11.09 -4.49 18.30
CA THR A 277 -10.23 -4.34 19.48
C THR A 277 -9.40 -3.05 19.45
N THR A 278 -8.97 -2.58 20.63
CA THR A 278 -8.11 -1.39 20.78
C THR A 278 -6.78 -1.54 20.03
N TYR A 279 -6.15 -2.71 20.15
CA TYR A 279 -4.94 -3.07 19.39
C TYR A 279 -5.33 -3.68 18.04
N GLY A 280 -4.64 -3.25 16.98
CA GLY A 280 -4.88 -3.72 15.61
C GLY A 280 -3.77 -4.64 15.15
N ARG A 281 -4.14 -5.84 14.73
CA ARG A 281 -3.27 -6.89 14.21
C ARG A 281 -2.65 -6.50 12.89
N PHE A 282 -3.39 -5.85 11.98
CA PHE A 282 -2.80 -5.42 10.70
C PHE A 282 -1.67 -4.40 10.90
N ASN A 283 -1.92 -3.31 11.61
CA ASN A 283 -0.86 -2.32 11.87
C ASN A 283 0.27 -2.89 12.73
N THR A 284 -0.03 -3.80 13.67
CA THR A 284 1.02 -4.49 14.43
C THR A 284 1.90 -5.37 13.52
N LEU A 285 1.30 -6.17 12.63
CA LEU A 285 2.04 -6.97 11.65
C LEU A 285 2.93 -6.10 10.77
N ARG A 286 2.40 -4.99 10.23
CA ARG A 286 3.15 -4.03 9.41
C ARG A 286 4.34 -3.44 10.17
N ALA A 287 4.12 -3.04 11.43
CA ALA A 287 5.19 -2.53 12.30
C ALA A 287 6.26 -3.59 12.58
N LEU A 288 5.87 -4.83 12.87
CA LEU A 288 6.81 -5.91 13.14
C LEU A 288 7.63 -6.30 11.90
N LYS A 289 7.06 -6.24 10.69
CA LYS A 289 7.82 -6.38 9.43
C LYS A 289 8.91 -5.30 9.31
N VAL A 290 8.55 -4.05 9.58
CA VAL A 290 9.49 -2.91 9.58
C VAL A 290 10.60 -3.10 10.62
N LEU A 291 10.24 -3.45 11.86
CA LEU A 291 11.21 -3.65 12.93
C LEU A 291 12.11 -4.87 12.68
N LYS A 292 11.57 -5.97 12.15
CA LYS A 292 12.36 -7.16 11.80
C LYS A 292 13.51 -6.81 10.84
N HIS A 293 13.25 -5.91 9.88
CA HIS A 293 14.25 -5.47 8.91
C HIS A 293 15.21 -4.41 9.47
N TYR A 294 14.70 -3.35 10.11
CA TYR A 294 15.51 -2.19 10.49
C TYR A 294 16.00 -2.16 11.94
N ARG A 295 15.32 -2.86 12.84
CA ARG A 295 15.55 -2.86 14.29
C ARG A 295 15.36 -4.27 14.87
N PRO A 296 16.18 -5.25 14.44
CA PRO A 296 16.02 -6.64 14.83
C PRO A 296 16.10 -6.83 16.36
N ASP A 297 16.87 -5.99 17.06
CA ASP A 297 16.92 -5.90 18.52
C ASP A 297 15.53 -5.67 19.14
N VAL A 298 14.84 -4.61 18.68
CA VAL A 298 13.52 -4.24 19.18
C VAL A 298 12.48 -5.28 18.77
N TYR A 299 12.57 -5.80 17.54
CA TYR A 299 11.69 -6.84 17.05
C TYR A 299 11.74 -8.08 17.95
N GLN A 300 12.95 -8.57 18.30
CA GLN A 300 13.12 -9.73 19.18
C GLN A 300 12.48 -9.50 20.55
N THR A 301 12.67 -8.31 21.14
CA THR A 301 11.99 -7.94 22.39
C THR A 301 10.48 -7.95 22.23
N CYS A 302 9.95 -7.37 21.15
CA CYS A 302 8.51 -7.28 20.91
C CYS A 302 7.85 -8.66 20.79
N ILE A 303 8.51 -9.62 20.13
CA ILE A 303 7.92 -10.94 19.89
C ILE A 303 7.98 -11.89 21.09
N HIS A 304 8.95 -11.69 21.99
CA HIS A 304 9.13 -12.54 23.19
C HIS A 304 8.47 -11.97 24.45
N ASN A 305 8.20 -10.66 24.51
CA ASN A 305 7.54 -10.06 25.65
C ASN A 305 6.14 -10.65 25.87
N GLU A 306 5.83 -10.97 27.12
CA GLU A 306 4.48 -11.33 27.53
C GLU A 306 3.58 -10.11 27.48
N LEU A 307 2.40 -10.27 26.88
CA LEU A 307 1.36 -9.26 26.85
C LEU A 307 0.77 -9.11 28.26
N LYS A 308 0.74 -7.87 28.76
CA LYS A 308 0.07 -7.53 30.02
C LYS A 308 -1.40 -7.23 29.75
N GLY A 309 -2.28 -7.87 30.52
CA GLY A 309 -3.74 -7.64 30.54
C GLY A 309 -4.46 -8.08 29.27
N GLU A 310 -5.25 -9.14 29.39
CA GLU A 310 -6.34 -9.47 28.45
C GLU A 310 -7.67 -9.10 29.10
#